data_AF-A0A8R7PN10-F1
#
_entry.id   AF-A0A8R7PN10-F1
#
_cell.length_a   1.000
_cell.length_b   1.000
_cell.length_c   1.000
_cell.angle_alpha   90.00
_cell.angle_beta   90.00
_cell.angle_gamma   90.00
#
_symmetry.space_group_name_H-M   'P 1'
#
loop_
_entity.id
_entity.type
_entity.pdbx_description
1 polymer ?
#
loop_
_entity_poly.entity_id
_entity_poly.type
_entity_poly.pdbx_seq_one_letter_code
_entity_poly.pdbx_strand_id
1 'polypeptide(L)'
;MADHALMLHENHKQEMEAIHAKLIQLERQLEQRDKALVLIARQLNMKLQAGEKVPEEDHQRLYAVMTYVRNILDEEGKRMKIPLLDLFKREQANSKELQENRQELVQGFENMPISGGADVGIKRMGQLDENPFRAACNLKYRDNDPDGKAARLVSYWQEEIQNPLWRPFMTMLVDEEDKEVIDDNDPRLSKLRLDYGDSVCNAVKDALRELNEYSPDKRRIMNEVWNFREGRKATMTEVITYILEQLAVADPGLRGKEFKVPPKKCSNSI
;
A
#
# COMPACT_ATOMS: atom_id res chain seq x y z
N MET A 1 22.30 -25.01 -15.99
CA MET A 1 21.07 -24.20 -16.22
C MET A 1 20.92 -23.09 -15.18
N ALA A 2 21.16 -23.33 -13.88
CA ALA A 2 21.12 -22.29 -12.84
C ALA A 2 22.11 -21.12 -13.10
N ASP A 3 23.38 -21.41 -13.45
CA ASP A 3 24.39 -20.37 -13.74
C ASP A 3 24.04 -19.46 -14.92
N HIS A 4 23.40 -20.01 -15.96
CA HIS A 4 22.98 -19.24 -17.12
C HIS A 4 21.81 -18.31 -16.79
N ALA A 5 20.86 -18.77 -15.97
CA ALA A 5 19.76 -17.94 -15.49
C ALA A 5 20.25 -16.82 -14.55
N LEU A 6 21.24 -17.11 -13.70
CA LEU A 6 21.85 -16.12 -12.81
C LEU A 6 22.59 -15.03 -13.60
N MET A 7 23.38 -15.43 -14.59
CA MET A 7 24.10 -14.51 -15.48
C MET A 7 23.13 -13.62 -16.26
N LEU A 8 22.03 -14.19 -16.79
CA LEU A 8 20.99 -13.42 -17.48
C LEU A 8 20.30 -12.41 -16.56
N HIS A 9 20.01 -12.81 -15.32
CA HIS A 9 19.39 -11.92 -14.34
C HIS A 9 20.31 -10.75 -13.98
N GLU A 10 21.59 -11.01 -13.75
CA GLU A 10 22.58 -9.97 -13.43
C GLU A 10 22.82 -9.04 -14.62
N ASN A 11 22.90 -9.57 -15.85
CA ASN A 11 22.99 -8.75 -17.06
C ASN A 11 21.76 -7.85 -17.23
N HIS A 12 20.55 -8.39 -17.05
CA HIS A 12 19.33 -7.60 -17.15
C HIS A 12 19.26 -6.50 -16.09
N LYS A 13 19.71 -6.80 -14.87
CA LYS A 13 19.81 -5.82 -13.79
C LYS A 13 20.78 -4.70 -14.14
N GLN A 14 21.97 -5.02 -14.64
CA GLN A 14 22.96 -4.02 -15.06
C GLN A 14 22.46 -3.16 -16.24
N GLU A 15 21.78 -3.77 -17.22
CA GLU A 15 21.15 -3.03 -18.32
C GLU A 15 20.07 -2.07 -17.81
N MET A 16 19.22 -2.52 -16.87
CA MET A 16 18.20 -1.68 -16.25
C MET A 16 18.81 -0.52 -15.46
N GLU A 17 19.85 -0.77 -14.67
CA GLU A 17 20.58 0.29 -13.93
C GLU A 17 21.20 1.31 -14.89
N ALA A 18 21.78 0.86 -16.01
CA ALA A 18 22.34 1.75 -17.04
C ALA A 18 21.25 2.59 -17.73
N ILE A 19 20.09 2.00 -18.02
CA ILE A 19 18.92 2.72 -18.57
C ILE A 19 18.43 3.77 -17.58
N HIS A 20 18.27 3.42 -16.31
CA HIS A 20 17.85 4.35 -15.26
C HIS A 20 18.84 5.50 -15.08
N ALA A 21 20.14 5.22 -15.06
CA ALA A 21 21.17 6.26 -14.97
C ALA A 21 21.11 7.24 -16.15
N LYS A 22 20.88 6.72 -17.37
CA LYS A 22 20.74 7.53 -18.58
C LYS A 22 19.46 8.35 -18.58
N LEU A 23 18.36 7.80 -18.06
CA LEU A 23 17.09 8.51 -17.90
C LEU A 23 17.26 9.71 -16.97
N ILE A 24 17.85 9.51 -15.79
CA ILE A 24 18.14 10.60 -14.83
C ILE A 24 19.05 11.68 -15.44
N GLN A 25 20.06 11.26 -16.21
CA GLN A 25 20.95 12.20 -16.90
C GLN A 25 20.20 13.06 -17.92
N LEU A 26 19.32 12.44 -18.72
CA LEU A 26 18.52 13.14 -19.72
C LEU A 26 17.50 14.09 -19.07
N GLU A 27 16.86 13.69 -17.97
CA GLU A 27 15.97 14.55 -17.19
C GLU A 27 16.69 15.80 -16.69
N ARG A 28 17.89 15.66 -16.12
CA ARG A 28 18.71 16.81 -15.69
C ARG A 28 19.08 17.73 -16.86
N GLN A 29 19.39 17.16 -18.02
CA GLN A 29 19.71 17.95 -19.22
C GLN A 29 18.49 18.71 -19.73
N LEU A 30 17.31 18.10 -19.74
CA LEU A 30 16.06 18.76 -20.09
C LEU A 30 15.75 19.91 -19.12
N GLU A 31 15.85 19.65 -17.81
CA GLU A 31 15.58 20.67 -16.79
C GLU A 31 16.55 21.88 -16.90
N GLN A 32 17.83 21.62 -17.23
CA GLN A 32 18.79 22.70 -17.51
C GLN A 32 18.43 23.50 -18.75
N ARG A 33 17.97 22.85 -19.83
CA ARG A 33 17.52 23.53 -21.05
C ARG A 33 16.27 24.36 -20.80
N ASP A 34 15.32 23.85 -20.03
CA ASP A 34 14.10 24.58 -19.68
C ASP A 34 14.42 25.83 -18.85
N LYS A 35 15.30 25.71 -17.85
CA LYS A 35 15.80 26.86 -17.07
C LYS A 35 16.47 27.91 -17.96
N ALA A 36 17.30 27.48 -18.92
CA ALA A 36 17.95 28.40 -19.86
C ALA A 36 16.93 29.11 -20.76
N LEU A 37 15.93 28.41 -21.29
CA LEU A 37 14.86 29.00 -22.10
C LEU A 37 14.04 30.03 -21.33
N VAL A 38 13.69 29.75 -20.06
CA VAL A 38 12.97 30.70 -19.19
C VAL A 38 13.79 31.97 -18.96
N LEU A 39 15.11 31.84 -18.75
CA LEU A 39 16.00 32.99 -18.60
C LEU A 39 16.07 33.84 -19.87
N ILE A 40 16.22 33.21 -21.03
CA ILE A 40 16.23 33.91 -22.33
C ILE A 40 14.90 34.62 -22.57
N ALA A 41 13.77 33.95 -22.30
CA ALA A 41 12.44 34.55 -22.44
C ALA A 41 12.27 35.78 -21.53
N ARG A 42 12.73 35.72 -20.28
CA ARG A 42 12.74 36.88 -19.37
C ARG A 42 13.58 38.04 -19.92
N GLN A 43 14.79 37.75 -20.41
CA GLN A 43 15.68 38.78 -20.97
C GLN A 43 15.06 39.46 -22.19
N LEU A 44 14.47 38.70 -23.11
CA LEU A 44 13.78 39.24 -24.28
C LEU A 44 12.57 40.09 -23.88
N ASN A 45 11.80 39.66 -22.89
CA ASN A 45 10.66 40.42 -22.38
C ASN A 45 11.10 41.76 -21.76
N MET A 46 12.22 41.79 -21.02
CA MET A 46 12.78 43.04 -20.50
C MET A 46 13.20 44.01 -21.60
N LYS A 47 13.84 43.53 -22.68
CA LYS A 47 14.23 44.35 -23.82
C LYS A 47 13.03 44.94 -24.56
N LEU A 48 11.98 44.13 -24.74
CA LEU A 48 10.70 44.59 -25.29
C LEU A 48 10.05 45.68 -24.43
N GLN A 49 10.04 45.51 -23.10
CA GLN A 49 9.54 46.52 -22.16
C GLN A 49 10.36 47.82 -22.19
N ALA A 50 11.66 47.74 -22.48
CA ALA A 50 12.54 48.91 -22.64
C ALA A 50 12.34 49.66 -23.97
N GLY A 51 11.43 49.19 -24.85
CA GLY A 51 11.14 49.84 -26.13
C GLY A 51 12.19 49.57 -27.23
N GLU A 52 13.09 48.61 -27.03
CA GLU A 52 13.99 48.15 -28.10
C GLU A 52 13.16 47.44 -29.18
N LYS A 53 13.32 47.88 -30.45
CA LYS A 53 12.72 47.19 -31.58
C LYS A 53 13.43 45.86 -31.79
N VAL A 54 12.73 44.75 -31.53
CA VAL A 54 13.19 43.42 -31.92
C VAL A 54 13.19 43.35 -33.46
N PRO A 55 14.31 42.99 -34.11
CA PRO A 55 14.38 42.87 -35.56
C PRO A 55 13.31 41.93 -36.11
N GLU A 56 12.77 42.24 -37.29
CA GLU A 56 11.77 41.41 -37.98
C GLU A 56 12.26 39.96 -38.18
N GLU A 57 13.56 39.79 -38.47
CA GLU A 57 14.20 38.47 -38.60
C GLU A 57 14.11 37.63 -37.32
N ASP A 58 14.24 38.27 -36.14
CA ASP A 58 14.18 37.57 -34.87
C ASP A 58 12.74 37.18 -34.51
N HIS A 59 11.75 38.00 -34.88
CA HIS A 59 10.34 37.61 -34.82
C HIS A 59 10.04 36.40 -35.70
N GLN A 60 10.58 36.38 -36.92
CA GLN A 60 10.36 35.29 -37.87
C GLN A 60 11.02 33.98 -37.39
N ARG A 61 12.22 34.07 -36.81
CA ARG A 61 12.90 32.94 -36.15
C ARG A 61 12.12 32.43 -34.94
N LEU A 62 11.62 33.32 -34.08
CA LEU A 62 10.78 32.94 -32.92
C LEU A 62 9.52 32.22 -33.37
N TYR A 63 8.84 32.72 -34.41
CA TYR A 63 7.64 32.10 -34.95
C TYR A 63 7.92 30.69 -35.53
N ALA A 64 9.04 30.54 -36.23
CA ALA A 64 9.48 29.24 -36.76
C ALA A 64 9.76 28.23 -35.63
N VAL A 65 10.50 28.65 -34.59
CA VAL A 65 10.79 27.82 -33.40
C VAL A 65 9.50 27.44 -32.68
N MET A 66 8.59 28.39 -32.46
CA MET A 66 7.31 28.12 -31.79
C MET A 66 6.45 27.11 -32.58
N THR A 67 6.42 27.23 -33.91
CA THR A 67 5.70 26.30 -34.77
C THR A 67 6.32 24.90 -34.71
N TYR A 68 7.65 24.81 -34.74
CA TYR A 68 8.38 23.55 -34.63
C TYR A 68 8.14 22.86 -33.28
N VAL A 69 8.22 23.60 -32.17
CA VAL A 69 7.94 23.09 -30.81
C VAL A 69 6.50 22.60 -30.70
N ARG A 70 5.53 23.34 -31.25
CA ARG A 70 4.12 22.92 -31.26
C ARG A 70 3.92 21.59 -31.97
N ASN A 71 4.56 21.41 -33.13
CA ASN A 71 4.48 20.16 -33.89
C ASN A 71 5.13 18.99 -33.14
N ILE A 72 6.28 19.21 -32.48
CA ILE A 72 6.91 18.18 -31.63
C ILE A 72 5.94 17.78 -30.51
N LEU A 73 5.35 18.74 -29.80
CA LEU A 73 4.43 18.46 -28.70
C LEU A 73 3.21 17.66 -29.17
N ASP A 74 2.65 17.98 -30.34
CA ASP A 74 1.50 17.26 -30.90
C ASP A 74 1.88 15.82 -31.32
N GLU A 75 3.03 15.65 -31.98
CA GLU A 75 3.52 14.33 -32.39
C GLU A 75 3.92 13.45 -31.20
N GLU A 76 4.60 14.00 -30.20
CA GLU A 76 4.93 13.28 -28.97
C GLU A 76 3.67 12.94 -28.17
N GLY A 77 2.69 13.85 -28.11
CA GLY A 77 1.38 13.58 -27.52
C GLY A 77 0.66 12.42 -28.19
N LYS A 78 0.68 12.35 -29.53
CA LYS A 78 0.13 11.23 -30.30
C LYS A 78 0.92 9.93 -30.04
N ARG A 79 2.26 10.01 -30.03
CA ARG A 79 3.15 8.87 -29.79
C ARG A 79 2.94 8.25 -28.41
N MET A 80 2.80 9.06 -27.36
CA MET A 80 2.67 8.57 -25.98
C MET A 80 1.27 8.03 -25.66
N LYS A 81 0.23 8.42 -26.42
CA LYS A 81 -1.16 8.03 -26.14
C LYS A 81 -1.38 6.52 -26.11
N ILE A 82 -0.82 5.79 -27.07
CA ILE A 82 -1.01 4.32 -27.18
C ILE A 82 -0.24 3.59 -26.05
N PRO A 83 1.07 3.83 -25.83
CA PRO A 83 1.80 3.22 -24.74
C PRO A 83 1.21 3.50 -23.35
N LEU A 84 0.73 4.72 -23.08
CA LEU A 84 0.11 5.06 -21.79
C LEU A 84 -1.18 4.29 -21.56
N LEU A 85 -2.02 4.16 -22.60
CA LEU A 85 -3.26 3.39 -22.51
C LEU A 85 -2.98 1.90 -22.28
N ASP A 86 -1.95 1.36 -22.93
CA ASP A 86 -1.56 -0.04 -22.74
C ASP A 86 -0.98 -0.29 -21.34
N LEU A 87 -0.11 0.60 -20.85
CA LEU A 87 0.41 0.56 -19.49
C LEU A 87 -0.71 0.58 -18.45
N PHE A 88 -1.70 1.46 -18.64
CA PHE A 88 -2.87 1.54 -17.75
C PHE A 88 -3.67 0.23 -17.73
N LYS A 89 -3.90 -0.39 -18.89
CA LYS A 89 -4.58 -1.69 -18.97
C LYS A 89 -3.79 -2.79 -18.27
N ARG A 90 -2.46 -2.82 -18.44
CA ARG A 90 -1.59 -3.80 -17.77
C ARG A 90 -1.58 -3.60 -16.26
N GLU A 91 -1.49 -2.36 -15.79
CA GLU A 91 -1.56 -2.04 -14.36
C GLU A 91 -2.89 -2.52 -13.77
N GLN A 92 -4.01 -2.20 -14.42
CA GLN A 92 -5.33 -2.65 -13.98
C GLN A 92 -5.43 -4.18 -13.92
N ALA A 93 -4.93 -4.87 -14.94
CA ALA A 93 -4.92 -6.33 -14.98
C ALA A 93 -4.05 -6.93 -13.87
N ASN A 94 -2.83 -6.42 -13.68
CA ASN A 94 -1.91 -6.87 -12.64
C ASN A 94 -2.49 -6.61 -11.25
N SER A 95 -3.08 -5.45 -11.01
CA SER A 95 -3.71 -5.09 -9.74
C SER A 95 -4.89 -6.01 -9.43
N LYS A 96 -5.69 -6.36 -10.43
CA LYS A 96 -6.76 -7.36 -10.30
C LYS A 96 -6.20 -8.75 -9.95
N GLU A 97 -5.18 -9.22 -10.67
CA GLU A 97 -4.56 -10.53 -10.42
C GLU A 97 -3.94 -10.59 -9.01
N LEU A 98 -3.27 -9.52 -8.56
CA LEU A 98 -2.72 -9.43 -7.20
C LEU A 98 -3.82 -9.49 -6.13
N GLN A 99 -4.94 -8.83 -6.37
CA GLN A 99 -6.09 -8.87 -5.47
C GLN A 99 -6.70 -10.28 -5.40
N GLU A 100 -6.89 -10.94 -6.55
CA GLU A 100 -7.40 -12.31 -6.63
C GLU A 100 -6.47 -13.29 -5.92
N ASN A 101 -5.16 -13.24 -6.20
CA ASN A 101 -4.15 -14.07 -5.53
C ASN A 101 -4.16 -13.90 -4.01
N ARG A 102 -4.33 -12.66 -3.51
CA ARG A 102 -4.42 -12.40 -2.06
C ARG A 102 -5.69 -12.98 -1.45
N GLN A 103 -6.82 -12.89 -2.14
CA GLN A 103 -8.07 -13.48 -1.68
C GLN A 103 -7.98 -15.01 -1.62
N GLU A 104 -7.42 -15.64 -2.67
CA GLU A 104 -7.19 -17.08 -2.69
C GLU A 104 -6.24 -17.52 -1.58
N LEU A 105 -5.18 -16.75 -1.33
CA LEU A 105 -4.24 -17.05 -0.25
C LEU A 105 -4.92 -17.02 1.13
N VAL A 106 -5.65 -15.95 1.43
CA VAL A 106 -6.38 -15.81 2.71
C VAL A 106 -7.41 -16.93 2.85
N GLN A 107 -8.20 -17.21 1.81
CA GLN A 107 -9.17 -18.30 1.80
C GLN A 107 -8.50 -19.68 1.97
N GLY A 108 -7.33 -19.88 1.38
CA GLY A 108 -6.52 -21.08 1.57
C GLY A 108 -6.14 -21.28 3.04
N PHE A 109 -5.66 -20.23 3.70
CA PHE A 109 -5.31 -20.25 5.13
C PHE A 109 -6.53 -20.45 6.05
N GLU A 110 -7.68 -19.85 5.74
CA GLU A 110 -8.93 -20.07 6.50
C GLU A 110 -9.38 -21.53 6.49
N ASN A 111 -9.13 -22.25 5.40
CA ASN A 111 -9.50 -23.65 5.25
C ASN A 111 -8.42 -24.62 5.76
N MET A 112 -7.23 -24.14 6.13
CA MET A 112 -6.20 -25.01 6.70
C MET A 112 -6.50 -25.31 8.18
N PRO A 113 -6.29 -26.56 8.64
CA PRO A 113 -6.32 -26.88 10.05
C PRO A 113 -5.10 -26.26 10.74
N ILE A 114 -5.21 -24.98 11.12
CA ILE A 114 -4.17 -24.27 11.87
C ILE A 114 -4.23 -24.77 13.31
N SER A 115 -3.15 -25.42 13.76
CA SER A 115 -3.00 -25.77 15.17
C SER A 115 -2.89 -24.49 16.01
N GLY A 116 -3.67 -24.38 17.08
CA GLY A 116 -3.63 -23.25 18.01
C GLY A 116 -2.24 -23.12 18.62
N GLY A 117 -1.43 -22.19 18.09
CA GLY A 117 -0.02 -22.03 18.44
C GLY A 117 0.91 -21.77 17.26
N ALA A 118 0.41 -21.76 16.01
CA ALA A 118 1.20 -21.35 14.86
C ALA A 118 1.58 -19.86 14.93
N ASP A 119 2.83 -19.53 14.61
CA ASP A 119 3.30 -18.13 14.52
C ASP A 119 2.63 -17.37 13.36
N VAL A 120 2.21 -18.10 12.32
CA VAL A 120 1.53 -17.56 11.14
C VAL A 120 0.10 -18.08 11.10
N GLY A 121 -0.87 -17.19 10.92
CA GLY A 121 -2.27 -17.56 10.81
C GLY A 121 -3.16 -16.42 10.33
N ILE A 122 -4.48 -16.58 10.45
CA ILE A 122 -5.44 -15.53 10.09
C ILE A 122 -5.67 -14.59 11.26
N LYS A 123 -5.42 -13.30 11.03
CA LYS A 123 -5.88 -12.20 11.91
C LYS A 123 -7.10 -11.54 11.30
N ARG A 124 -8.12 -11.31 12.13
CA ARG A 124 -9.36 -10.59 11.77
C ARG A 124 -9.17 -9.11 12.07
N MET A 125 -8.71 -8.35 11.08
CA MET A 125 -8.37 -6.93 11.21
C MET A 125 -9.62 -6.11 11.53
N GLY A 126 -9.57 -5.39 12.65
CA GLY A 126 -10.70 -4.61 13.14
C GLY A 126 -11.67 -5.37 14.04
N GLN A 127 -11.36 -6.62 14.38
CA GLN A 127 -12.08 -7.34 15.43
C GLN A 127 -11.48 -7.01 16.80
N LEU A 128 -12.34 -6.73 17.78
CA LEU A 128 -11.92 -6.48 19.15
C LEU A 128 -11.29 -7.72 19.80
N ASP A 129 -10.16 -7.52 20.48
CA ASP A 129 -9.64 -8.49 21.45
C ASP A 129 -10.57 -8.52 22.66
N GLU A 130 -11.14 -9.69 22.95
CA GLU A 130 -12.08 -9.88 24.06
C GLU A 130 -11.39 -9.94 25.43
N ASN A 131 -10.07 -10.24 25.47
CA ASN A 131 -9.36 -10.48 26.73
C ASN A 131 -9.38 -9.27 27.68
N PRO A 132 -9.11 -8.03 27.21
CA PRO A 132 -9.22 -6.84 28.04
C PRO A 132 -10.63 -6.63 28.62
N PHE A 133 -11.66 -6.89 27.83
CA PHE A 133 -13.05 -6.73 28.24
C PHE A 133 -13.43 -7.75 29.31
N ARG A 134 -13.02 -9.01 29.12
CA ARG A 134 -13.23 -10.07 30.11
C ARG A 134 -12.51 -9.76 31.42
N ALA A 135 -11.25 -9.32 31.35
CA ALA A 135 -10.50 -8.92 32.53
C ALA A 135 -11.18 -7.76 33.28
N ALA A 136 -11.53 -6.67 32.58
CA ALA A 136 -12.18 -5.51 33.18
C ALA A 136 -13.55 -5.86 33.80
N CYS A 137 -14.36 -6.69 33.13
CA CYS A 137 -15.65 -7.15 33.66
C CYS A 137 -15.49 -8.03 34.91
N ASN A 138 -14.52 -8.96 34.92
CA ASN A 138 -14.26 -9.80 36.09
C ASN A 138 -13.88 -8.97 37.32
N LEU A 139 -13.02 -7.96 37.14
CA LEU A 139 -12.63 -7.02 38.21
C LEU A 139 -13.83 -6.19 38.71
N LYS A 140 -14.66 -5.70 37.79
CA LYS A 140 -15.76 -4.78 38.12
C LYS A 140 -16.94 -5.48 38.78
N TYR A 141 -17.29 -6.69 38.34
CA TYR A 141 -18.51 -7.38 38.75
C TYR A 141 -18.29 -8.51 39.78
N ARG A 142 -17.04 -8.92 40.05
CA ARG A 142 -16.67 -9.95 41.05
C ARG A 142 -17.37 -11.32 40.90
N ASP A 143 -17.95 -11.59 39.73
CA ASP A 143 -18.54 -12.87 39.33
C ASP A 143 -17.81 -13.41 38.09
N ASN A 144 -17.87 -14.73 37.85
CA ASN A 144 -17.37 -15.43 36.66
C ASN A 144 -18.13 -15.08 35.35
N ASP A 145 -18.58 -13.83 35.20
CA ASP A 145 -19.39 -13.29 34.11
C ASP A 145 -20.56 -14.20 33.64
N PRO A 146 -21.45 -14.67 34.54
CA PRO A 146 -22.52 -15.61 34.19
C PRO A 146 -23.52 -15.02 33.18
N ASP A 147 -23.66 -13.70 33.13
CA ASP A 147 -24.59 -13.01 32.23
C ASP A 147 -24.00 -12.69 30.84
N GLY A 148 -22.71 -13.00 30.63
CA GLY A 148 -21.97 -12.65 29.42
C GLY A 148 -21.83 -11.13 29.20
N LYS A 149 -21.63 -10.36 30.28
CA LYS A 149 -21.46 -8.90 30.25
C LYS A 149 -20.25 -8.50 29.41
N ALA A 150 -19.15 -9.24 29.49
CA ALA A 150 -17.97 -8.98 28.66
C ALA A 150 -18.29 -9.17 27.18
N ALA A 151 -18.95 -10.27 26.82
CA ALA A 151 -19.36 -10.55 25.44
C ALA A 151 -20.32 -9.47 24.91
N ARG A 152 -21.32 -9.05 25.70
CA ARG A 152 -22.23 -7.95 25.31
C ARG A 152 -21.49 -6.63 25.11
N LEU A 153 -20.51 -6.33 25.96
CA LEU A 153 -19.71 -5.12 25.85
C LEU A 153 -18.83 -5.15 24.60
N VAL A 154 -18.21 -6.29 24.29
CA VAL A 154 -17.47 -6.49 23.03
C VAL A 154 -18.39 -6.29 21.83
N SER A 155 -19.56 -6.93 21.80
CA SER A 155 -20.51 -6.77 20.68
C SER A 155 -20.95 -5.33 20.50
N TYR A 156 -21.29 -4.64 21.59
CA TYR A 156 -21.65 -3.23 21.56
C TYR A 156 -20.51 -2.39 20.95
N TRP A 157 -19.28 -2.52 21.46
CA TRP A 157 -18.17 -1.73 20.92
C TRP A 157 -17.78 -2.13 19.50
N GLN A 158 -17.96 -3.40 19.11
CA GLN A 158 -17.72 -3.85 17.75
C GLN A 158 -18.68 -3.16 16.77
N GLU A 159 -19.97 -3.07 17.12
CA GLU A 159 -20.96 -2.34 16.32
C GLU A 159 -20.63 -0.85 16.23
N GLU A 160 -20.19 -0.27 17.34
CA GLU A 160 -19.86 1.16 17.40
C GLU A 160 -18.65 1.50 16.54
N ILE A 161 -17.54 0.76 16.63
CA ILE A 161 -16.36 1.01 15.78
C ILE A 161 -16.62 0.74 14.29
N GLN A 162 -17.65 -0.07 13.98
CA GLN A 162 -18.09 -0.33 12.61
C GLN A 162 -19.09 0.69 12.09
N ASN A 163 -19.66 1.54 12.97
CA ASN A 163 -20.60 2.58 12.59
C ASN A 163 -19.89 3.70 11.82
N PRO A 164 -20.19 3.94 10.53
CA PRO A 164 -19.53 4.99 9.76
C PRO A 164 -19.77 6.41 10.29
N LEU A 165 -20.82 6.62 11.10
CA LEU A 165 -21.15 7.91 11.70
C LEU A 165 -20.24 8.27 12.88
N TRP A 166 -19.54 7.30 13.47
CA TRP A 166 -18.58 7.55 14.54
C TRP A 166 -17.16 7.28 14.03
N ARG A 167 -16.45 8.36 13.72
CA ARG A 167 -15.08 8.35 13.20
C ARG A 167 -14.19 9.21 14.10
N PRO A 168 -13.67 8.66 15.22
CA PRO A 168 -12.87 9.41 16.20
C PRO A 168 -11.42 9.60 15.70
N PHE A 169 -11.26 10.20 14.53
CA PHE A 169 -9.96 10.46 13.90
C PHE A 169 -9.79 11.96 13.67
N MET A 170 -8.57 12.43 13.86
CA MET A 170 -8.13 13.78 13.58
C MET A 170 -6.90 13.74 12.68
N THR A 171 -6.75 14.76 11.83
CA THR A 171 -5.56 14.93 10.99
C THR A 171 -4.47 15.64 11.79
N MET A 172 -3.27 15.07 11.81
CA MET A 172 -2.07 15.71 12.34
C MET A 172 -0.97 15.73 11.29
N LEU A 173 -0.24 16.85 11.22
CA LEU A 173 0.93 16.99 10.36
C LEU A 173 2.11 16.26 11.02
N VAL A 174 2.62 15.20 10.37
CA VAL A 174 3.78 14.43 10.81
C VAL A 174 4.70 14.24 9.61
N ASP A 175 5.92 14.77 9.70
CA ASP A 175 6.92 14.71 8.62
C ASP A 175 6.44 15.33 7.30
N GLU A 176 5.78 16.49 7.37
CA GLU A 176 5.19 17.20 6.21
C GLU A 176 4.04 16.45 5.50
N GLU A 177 3.58 15.32 6.07
CA GLU A 177 2.42 14.57 5.59
C GLU A 177 1.26 14.64 6.59
N ASP A 178 0.04 14.77 6.07
CA ASP A 178 -1.19 14.66 6.85
C ASP A 178 -1.45 13.20 7.22
N LYS A 179 -1.34 12.86 8.52
CA LYS A 179 -1.63 11.52 9.04
C LYS A 179 -2.89 11.54 9.90
N GLU A 180 -3.78 10.58 9.66
CA GLU A 180 -4.95 10.38 10.51
C GLU A 180 -4.56 9.61 11.77
N VAL A 181 -4.82 10.23 12.92
CA VAL A 181 -4.62 9.66 14.25
C VAL A 181 -5.93 9.62 15.00
N ILE A 182 -6.04 8.76 16.01
CA ILE A 182 -7.23 8.73 16.86
C ILE A 182 -7.26 9.98 17.74
N ASP A 183 -8.41 10.62 17.84
CA ASP A 183 -8.63 11.73 18.78
C ASP A 183 -8.74 11.19 20.21
N ASP A 184 -7.71 11.42 21.02
CA ASP A 184 -7.67 11.02 22.43
C ASP A 184 -8.72 11.75 23.29
N ASN A 185 -9.26 12.88 22.82
CA ASN A 185 -10.31 13.63 23.49
C ASN A 185 -11.73 13.19 23.07
N ASP A 186 -11.86 12.16 22.23
CA ASP A 186 -13.18 11.66 21.84
C ASP A 186 -14.00 11.31 23.10
N PRO A 187 -15.22 11.87 23.26
CA PRO A 187 -16.02 11.70 24.48
C PRO A 187 -16.36 10.24 24.78
N ARG A 188 -16.49 9.40 23.74
CA ARG A 188 -16.86 7.99 23.88
C ARG A 188 -15.67 7.15 24.32
N LEU A 189 -14.50 7.37 23.72
CA LEU A 189 -13.24 6.75 24.15
C LEU A 189 -12.87 7.20 25.57
N SER A 190 -13.08 8.48 25.89
CA SER A 190 -12.85 9.02 27.24
C SER A 190 -13.75 8.34 28.27
N LYS A 191 -15.05 8.19 27.98
CA LYS A 191 -15.99 7.47 28.84
C LYS A 191 -15.63 5.99 29.00
N LEU A 192 -15.29 5.31 27.90
CA LEU A 192 -14.86 3.91 27.92
C LEU A 192 -13.66 3.69 28.84
N ARG A 193 -12.68 4.59 28.75
CA ARG A 193 -11.48 4.59 29.59
C ARG A 193 -11.82 4.77 31.07
N LEU A 194 -12.72 5.70 31.40
CA LEU A 194 -13.17 5.91 32.78
C LEU A 194 -13.93 4.70 33.33
N ASP A 195 -14.79 4.07 32.52
CA ASP A 195 -15.68 3.00 32.97
C ASP A 195 -14.97 1.63 33.08
N TYR A 196 -14.00 1.35 32.20
CA TYR A 196 -13.41 0.01 32.03
C TYR A 196 -11.87 0.00 31.98
N GLY A 197 -11.21 1.16 32.02
CA GLY A 197 -9.77 1.29 32.08
C GLY A 197 -9.05 1.31 30.73
N ASP A 198 -7.75 1.58 30.80
CA ASP A 198 -6.88 1.82 29.64
C ASP A 198 -6.78 0.61 28.72
N SER A 199 -6.76 -0.61 29.26
CA SER A 199 -6.62 -1.84 28.47
C SER A 199 -7.79 -2.03 27.50
N VAL A 200 -9.01 -1.73 27.92
CA VAL A 200 -10.21 -1.83 27.07
C VAL A 200 -10.24 -0.71 26.04
N CYS A 201 -9.92 0.51 26.47
CA CYS A 201 -9.80 1.66 25.56
C CYS A 201 -8.76 1.41 24.46
N ASN A 202 -7.59 0.88 24.82
CA ASN A 202 -6.52 0.56 23.86
C ASN A 202 -6.94 -0.51 22.86
N ALA A 203 -7.63 -1.57 23.30
CA ALA A 203 -8.16 -2.60 22.39
C ALA A 203 -9.14 -2.02 21.36
N VAL A 204 -10.00 -1.09 21.78
CA VAL A 204 -10.90 -0.36 20.86
C VAL A 204 -10.12 0.53 19.89
N LYS A 205 -9.09 1.23 20.37
CA LYS A 205 -8.22 2.05 19.53
C LYS A 205 -7.44 1.22 18.51
N ASP A 206 -6.93 0.06 18.91
CA ASP A 206 -6.26 -0.89 18.01
C ASP A 206 -7.20 -1.35 16.89
N ALA A 207 -8.40 -1.82 17.24
CA ALA A 207 -9.39 -2.24 16.26
C ALA A 207 -9.83 -1.10 15.33
N LEU A 208 -9.96 0.13 15.84
CA LEU A 208 -10.25 1.31 15.03
C LEU A 208 -9.14 1.61 14.02
N ARG A 209 -7.87 1.53 14.43
CA ARG A 209 -6.71 1.69 13.53
C ARG A 209 -6.73 0.65 12.42
N GLU A 210 -6.95 -0.62 12.79
CA GLU A 210 -7.01 -1.71 11.82
C GLU A 210 -8.16 -1.54 10.82
N LEU A 211 -9.35 -1.11 11.28
CA LEU A 211 -10.46 -0.79 10.39
C LEU A 211 -10.13 0.38 9.45
N ASN A 212 -9.42 1.41 9.91
CA ASN A 212 -9.05 2.55 9.05
C ASN A 212 -8.00 2.14 8.01
N GLU A 213 -7.06 1.25 8.34
CA GLU A 213 -6.05 0.75 7.40
C GLU A 213 -6.65 -0.20 6.35
N TYR A 214 -7.52 -1.12 6.76
CA TYR A 214 -7.99 -2.20 5.88
C TYR A 214 -9.34 -1.94 5.21
N SER A 215 -10.17 -1.10 5.82
CA SER A 215 -11.53 -0.84 5.37
C SER A 215 -11.99 0.58 5.74
N PRO A 216 -11.29 1.64 5.31
CA PRO A 216 -11.54 3.01 5.75
C PRO A 216 -13.00 3.44 5.51
N ASP A 217 -13.54 3.11 4.33
CA ASP A 217 -14.91 3.49 3.94
C ASP A 217 -15.96 2.52 4.46
N LYS A 218 -15.70 1.21 4.34
CA LYS A 218 -16.72 0.17 4.57
C LYS A 218 -16.76 -0.28 6.03
N ARG A 219 -15.71 -0.01 6.82
CA ARG A 219 -15.56 -0.43 8.22
C ARG A 219 -15.82 -1.92 8.43
N ARG A 220 -15.44 -2.76 7.46
CA ARG A 220 -15.64 -4.21 7.53
C ARG A 220 -14.40 -4.88 8.11
N ILE A 221 -14.64 -5.90 8.93
CA ILE A 221 -13.58 -6.80 9.39
C ILE A 221 -13.04 -7.55 8.17
N MET A 222 -11.72 -7.50 7.99
CA MET A 222 -11.03 -8.15 6.89
C MET A 222 -10.05 -9.18 7.44
N ASN A 223 -9.89 -10.29 6.75
CA ASN A 223 -8.94 -11.33 7.14
C ASN A 223 -7.60 -11.07 6.45
N GLU A 224 -6.53 -11.24 7.23
CA GLU A 224 -5.16 -11.08 6.78
C GLU A 224 -4.31 -12.24 7.27
N VAL A 225 -3.36 -12.69 6.44
CA VAL A 225 -2.33 -13.62 6.88
C VAL A 225 -1.29 -12.85 7.72
N TRP A 226 -1.20 -13.19 9.00
CA TRP A 226 -0.48 -12.43 10.00
C TRP A 226 0.60 -13.29 10.65
N ASN A 227 1.76 -12.67 10.90
CA ASN A 227 2.77 -13.23 11.77
C ASN A 227 2.53 -12.69 13.19
N PHE A 228 1.98 -13.53 14.06
CA PHE A 228 1.66 -13.19 15.45
C PHE A 228 2.90 -13.04 16.32
N ARG A 229 3.99 -13.72 15.99
CA ARG A 229 5.28 -13.57 16.69
C ARG A 229 5.87 -12.18 16.43
N GLU A 230 5.83 -11.74 15.19
CA GLU A 230 6.44 -10.47 14.75
C GLU A 230 5.46 -9.28 14.86
N GLY A 231 4.17 -9.53 15.09
CA GLY A 231 3.16 -8.47 15.20
C GLY A 231 2.94 -7.69 13.91
N ARG A 232 3.09 -8.33 12.74
CA ARG A 232 2.92 -7.70 11.41
C ARG A 232 2.33 -8.66 10.38
N LYS A 233 1.95 -8.12 9.22
CA LYS A 233 1.59 -8.92 8.03
C LYS A 233 2.68 -9.96 7.76
N ALA A 234 2.27 -11.20 7.49
CA ALA A 234 3.20 -12.25 7.13
C ALA A 234 3.81 -11.95 5.75
N THR A 235 5.11 -12.15 5.63
CA THR A 235 5.82 -12.09 4.35
C THR A 235 5.51 -13.32 3.50
N MET A 236 5.68 -13.20 2.19
CA MET A 236 5.50 -14.33 1.28
C MET A 236 6.40 -15.53 1.65
N THR A 237 7.61 -15.27 2.13
CA THR A 237 8.53 -16.31 2.59
C THR A 237 7.98 -17.02 3.83
N GLU A 238 7.54 -16.28 4.85
CA GLU A 238 6.93 -16.87 6.06
C GLU A 238 5.70 -17.72 5.72
N VAL A 239 4.87 -17.22 4.80
CA VAL A 239 3.68 -17.90 4.29
C VAL A 239 4.03 -19.21 3.58
N ILE A 240 4.95 -19.19 2.62
CA ILE A 240 5.35 -20.39 1.87
C ILE A 240 5.99 -21.42 2.80
N THR A 241 6.89 -20.98 3.69
CA THR A 241 7.53 -21.85 4.67
C THR A 241 6.49 -22.55 5.54
N TYR A 242 5.52 -21.79 6.06
CA TYR A 242 4.43 -22.36 6.86
C TYR A 242 3.61 -23.40 6.09
N ILE A 243 3.21 -23.11 4.85
CA ILE A 243 2.47 -24.06 4.00
C ILE A 243 3.28 -25.35 3.80
N LEU A 244 4.58 -25.24 3.49
CA LEU A 244 5.46 -26.39 3.29
C LEU A 244 5.61 -27.24 4.55
N GLU A 245 5.72 -26.61 5.72
CA GLU A 245 5.77 -27.30 7.01
C GLU A 245 4.48 -28.07 7.27
N GLN A 246 3.32 -27.46 7.05
CA GLN A 246 2.03 -28.13 7.23
C GLN A 246 1.84 -29.31 6.26
N LEU A 247 2.27 -29.16 5.00
CA LEU A 247 2.25 -30.27 4.04
C LEU A 247 3.20 -31.40 4.43
N ALA A 248 4.38 -31.11 5.00
CA ALA A 248 5.32 -32.13 5.47
C ALA A 248 4.88 -32.85 6.75
N VAL A 249 3.96 -32.24 7.51
CA VAL A 249 3.26 -32.89 8.63
C VAL A 249 2.17 -33.82 8.10
N ALA A 250 1.41 -33.40 7.08
CA ALA A 250 0.34 -34.19 6.47
C ALA A 250 0.86 -35.37 5.61
N ASP A 251 2.01 -35.20 4.95
CA ASP A 251 2.72 -36.25 4.20
C ASP A 251 4.24 -36.19 4.48
N PRO A 252 4.74 -37.04 5.39
CA PRO A 252 6.17 -37.09 5.73
C PRO A 252 7.10 -37.38 4.54
N GLY A 253 6.59 -37.95 3.44
CA GLY A 253 7.35 -38.24 2.22
C GLY A 253 7.67 -37.02 1.35
N LEU A 254 7.16 -35.84 1.71
CA LEU A 254 7.48 -34.55 1.08
C LEU A 254 8.66 -33.82 1.75
N ARG A 255 9.10 -34.29 2.93
CA ARG A 255 10.19 -33.66 3.68
C ARG A 255 11.51 -33.76 2.89
N GLY A 256 12.07 -32.62 2.50
CA GLY A 256 13.33 -32.54 1.75
C GLY A 256 13.23 -32.66 0.22
N LYS A 257 12.02 -32.62 -0.37
CA LYS A 257 11.87 -32.51 -1.83
C LYS A 257 11.92 -31.05 -2.27
N GLU A 258 12.78 -30.74 -3.25
CA GLU A 258 12.77 -29.44 -3.93
C GLU A 258 11.46 -29.28 -4.71
N PHE A 259 10.61 -28.35 -4.25
CA PHE A 259 9.46 -27.92 -5.03
C PHE A 259 9.96 -26.98 -6.14
N LYS A 260 9.95 -27.48 -7.38
CA LYS A 260 10.19 -26.64 -8.55
C LYS A 260 8.97 -25.73 -8.76
N VAL A 261 9.11 -24.47 -8.38
CA VAL A 261 8.15 -23.43 -8.76
C VAL A 261 8.13 -23.40 -10.30
N PRO A 262 6.99 -23.69 -10.96
CA PRO A 262 6.92 -23.58 -12.40
C PRO A 262 7.24 -22.14 -12.79
N PRO A 263 8.08 -21.92 -13.83
CA PRO A 263 8.41 -20.57 -14.23
C PRO A 263 7.12 -19.83 -14.56
N LYS A 264 6.96 -18.64 -13.98
CA LYS A 264 5.87 -17.73 -14.31
C LYS A 264 5.87 -17.60 -15.83
N LYS A 265 4.78 -18.00 -16.49
CA LYS A 265 4.58 -17.64 -17.89
C LYS A 265 4.33 -16.14 -17.90
N CYS A 266 5.40 -15.35 -17.91
CA CYS A 266 5.30 -13.98 -18.38
C CYS A 266 4.75 -14.11 -19.79
N SER A 267 3.53 -13.65 -20.00
CA SER A 267 2.97 -13.48 -21.33
C SER A 267 3.92 -12.55 -22.07
N ASN A 268 4.82 -13.13 -22.85
CA ASN A 268 5.61 -12.40 -23.82
C ASN A 268 4.62 -11.89 -24.87
N SER A 269 4.17 -10.66 -24.68
CA SER A 269 3.58 -9.86 -25.74
C SER A 269 4.37 -8.56 -25.74
N ILE A 270 5.40 -8.58 -26.59
CA ILE A 270 6.16 -7.43 -27.07
C ILE A 270 5.19 -6.44 -27.70
#